data_AF-B7PDQ7-F1
#
_entry.id   AF-B7PDQ7-F1
#
_cell.length_a   1.000
_cell.length_b   1.000
_cell.length_c   1.000
_cell.angle_alpha   90.00
_cell.angle_beta   90.00
_cell.angle_gamma   90.00
#
_symmetry.space_group_name_H-M   'P 1'
#
loop_
_entity.id
_entity.type
_entity.pdbx_description
1 polymer ?
#
loop_
_entity_poly.entity_id
_entity_poly.type
_entity_poly.pdbx_seq_one_letter_code
_entity_poly.pdbx_strand_id
1 'polypeptide(L)'
;MFAAYGVPNVSRVHLIMPALSERVKYLFTRLSAEEIASYDTVKAAVLDELQLTPGEYRKRFAGALKRKDEGWAQFASRTASYFSYYLEARNVESKEDLIHLMVADQVKSSLSEECLRHITLREETKWLQAHELAKVVQMYEEAERDGRTARGIEVRGDGSKPETDASKQSPPRTSPRCFGCNQSGHISRNCPNRKEQDETARKPLVQGVMVL
;
A
#
# COMPACT_ATOMS: atom_id res chain seq x y z
N MET A 1 -1.66 -29.26 28.70
CA MET A 1 -0.62 -29.16 29.74
C MET A 1 -1.21 -28.98 31.13
N PHE A 2 -1.89 -27.87 31.47
CA PHE A 2 -2.47 -27.69 32.82
C PHE A 2 -3.48 -28.77 33.26
N ALA A 3 -4.37 -29.18 32.37
CA ALA A 3 -5.33 -30.25 32.65
C ALA A 3 -4.64 -31.61 32.90
N ALA A 4 -3.54 -31.89 32.20
CA ALA A 4 -2.79 -33.13 32.36
C ALA A 4 -2.08 -33.24 33.73
N TYR A 5 -1.76 -32.10 34.35
CA TYR A 5 -1.12 -32.03 35.68
C TYR A 5 -2.08 -31.59 36.79
N GLY A 6 -3.39 -31.50 36.51
CA GLY A 6 -4.38 -31.12 37.52
C GLY A 6 -4.19 -29.71 38.11
N VAL A 7 -3.57 -28.79 37.38
CA VAL A 7 -3.22 -27.46 37.91
C VAL A 7 -4.48 -26.61 38.16
N PRO A 8 -4.72 -26.14 39.41
CA PRO A 8 -5.85 -25.27 39.73
C PRO A 8 -5.81 -23.95 38.97
N ASN A 9 -6.97 -23.44 38.55
CA ASN A 9 -7.06 -22.19 37.76
C ASN A 9 -6.35 -21.01 38.43
N VAL A 10 -6.50 -20.86 39.74
CA VAL A 10 -5.90 -19.79 40.55
C VAL A 10 -4.36 -19.76 40.50
N SER A 11 -3.73 -20.92 40.24
CA SER A 11 -2.28 -21.05 40.20
C SER A 11 -1.70 -20.90 38.79
N ARG A 12 -2.51 -21.03 37.75
CA ARG A 12 -2.03 -21.02 36.35
C ARG A 12 -1.39 -19.68 35.97
N VAL A 13 -1.95 -18.56 36.45
CA VAL A 13 -1.43 -17.22 36.14
C VAL A 13 -0.03 -17.02 36.74
N HIS A 14 0.17 -17.45 37.98
CA HIS A 14 1.48 -17.42 38.65
C HIS A 14 2.54 -18.26 37.92
N LEU A 15 2.14 -19.36 37.27
CA LEU A 15 3.04 -20.21 36.51
C LEU A 15 3.42 -19.64 35.13
N ILE A 16 2.51 -18.93 34.47
CA ILE A 16 2.81 -18.32 33.15
C ILE A 16 3.58 -17.01 33.29
N MET A 17 3.38 -16.24 34.37
CA MET A 17 3.94 -14.89 34.52
C MET A 17 5.46 -14.80 34.27
N PRO A 18 6.31 -15.74 34.76
CA PRO A 18 7.74 -15.71 34.50
C PRO A 18 8.12 -16.02 33.05
N ALA A 19 7.27 -16.77 32.34
CA ALA A 19 7.49 -17.19 30.95
C ALA A 19 6.99 -16.17 29.92
N LEU A 20 6.24 -15.16 30.36
CA LEU A 20 5.75 -14.10 29.49
C LEU A 20 6.87 -13.13 29.11
N SER A 21 6.85 -12.68 27.86
CA SER A 21 7.79 -11.66 27.37
C SER A 21 7.61 -10.35 28.14
N GLU A 22 8.69 -9.60 28.35
CA GLU A 22 8.65 -8.27 29.00
C GLU A 22 7.58 -7.34 28.41
N ARG A 23 7.34 -7.45 27.10
CA ARG A 23 6.38 -6.64 26.35
C ARG A 23 4.94 -6.74 26.88
N VAL A 24 4.57 -7.81 27.59
CA VAL A 24 3.21 -7.99 28.14
C VAL A 24 3.16 -7.96 29.66
N LYS A 25 4.30 -7.84 30.35
CA LYS A 25 4.32 -7.84 31.83
C LYS A 25 3.63 -6.63 32.42
N TYR A 26 3.58 -5.51 31.69
CA TYR A 26 2.84 -4.32 32.12
C TYR A 26 1.32 -4.55 32.18
N LEU A 27 0.76 -5.57 31.49
CA LEU A 27 -0.67 -5.87 31.58
C LEU A 27 -1.09 -6.19 33.02
N PHE A 28 -0.20 -6.79 33.82
CA PHE A 28 -0.46 -7.09 35.23
C PHE A 28 -0.52 -5.85 36.12
N THR A 29 -0.06 -4.68 35.67
CA THR A 29 -0.27 -3.42 36.40
C THR A 29 -1.60 -2.76 36.04
N ARG A 30 -2.25 -3.19 34.95
CA ARG A 30 -3.53 -2.65 34.48
C ARG A 30 -4.73 -3.49 34.93
N LEU A 31 -4.54 -4.79 35.06
CA LEU A 31 -5.58 -5.73 35.49
C LEU A 31 -5.78 -5.67 37.02
N SER A 32 -7.03 -5.81 37.45
CA SER A 32 -7.39 -5.95 38.86
C SER A 32 -6.97 -7.31 39.43
N ALA A 33 -6.94 -7.43 40.76
CA ALA A 33 -6.60 -8.70 41.43
C ALA A 33 -7.58 -9.84 41.05
N GLU A 34 -8.84 -9.51 40.80
CA GLU A 34 -9.88 -10.45 40.38
C GLU A 34 -9.66 -10.95 38.95
N GLU A 35 -9.27 -10.06 38.03
CA GLU A 35 -8.95 -10.42 36.64
C GLU A 35 -7.67 -11.25 36.57
N ILE A 36 -6.66 -10.93 37.39
CA ILE A 36 -5.40 -11.69 37.49
C ILE A 36 -5.63 -13.10 38.05
N ALA A 37 -6.67 -13.32 38.86
CA ALA A 37 -7.01 -14.65 39.36
C ALA A 37 -7.57 -15.58 38.26
N SER A 38 -8.07 -15.02 37.16
CA SER A 38 -8.63 -15.76 36.03
C SER A 38 -7.59 -15.99 34.93
N TYR A 39 -7.18 -17.25 34.78
CA TYR A 39 -6.28 -17.64 33.68
C TYR A 39 -6.85 -17.28 32.30
N ASP A 40 -8.15 -17.46 32.09
CA ASP A 40 -8.77 -17.21 30.79
C ASP A 40 -8.78 -15.71 30.46
N THR A 41 -9.01 -14.86 31.48
CA THR A 41 -8.96 -13.40 31.33
C THR A 41 -7.54 -12.93 31.02
N VAL A 42 -6.54 -13.39 31.78
CA VAL A 42 -5.13 -13.04 31.54
C VAL A 42 -4.66 -13.56 30.18
N LYS A 43 -5.03 -14.79 29.82
CA LYS A 43 -4.70 -15.37 28.51
C LYS A 43 -5.30 -14.54 27.38
N ALA A 44 -6.56 -14.12 27.50
CA ALA A 44 -7.20 -13.27 26.50
C ALA A 44 -6.48 -11.92 26.36
N ALA A 45 -6.18 -11.25 27.48
CA ALA A 45 -5.47 -9.96 27.46
C ALA A 45 -4.06 -10.07 26.88
N VAL A 46 -3.31 -11.12 27.23
CA VAL A 46 -1.96 -11.37 26.67
C VAL A 46 -2.04 -11.65 25.18
N LEU A 47 -3.02 -12.44 24.73
CA LEU A 47 -3.20 -12.74 23.32
C LEU A 47 -3.58 -11.47 22.56
N ASP A 48 -4.51 -10.66 23.08
CA ASP A 48 -4.92 -9.39 22.48
C ASP A 48 -3.72 -8.44 22.28
N GLU A 49 -2.86 -8.29 23.29
CA GLU A 49 -1.67 -7.43 23.22
C GLU A 49 -0.58 -7.94 22.26
N LEU A 50 -0.50 -9.26 22.07
CA LEU A 50 0.50 -9.90 21.22
C LEU A 50 0.00 -10.17 19.80
N GLN A 51 -1.31 -10.14 19.58
CA GLN A 51 -1.89 -10.36 18.27
C GLN A 51 -1.42 -9.30 17.29
N LEU A 52 -1.19 -9.74 16.06
CA LEU A 52 -0.78 -8.85 14.98
C LEU A 52 -2.02 -8.26 14.34
N THR A 53 -1.87 -7.12 13.68
CA THR A 53 -2.97 -6.60 12.86
C THR A 53 -3.24 -7.55 11.69
N PRO A 54 -4.47 -7.59 11.15
CA PRO A 54 -4.78 -8.42 9.99
C PRO A 54 -3.81 -8.20 8.81
N GLY A 55 -3.43 -6.95 8.55
CA GLY A 55 -2.48 -6.61 7.49
C GLY A 55 -1.08 -7.21 7.72
N GLU A 56 -0.63 -7.29 8.96
CA GLU A 56 0.66 -7.89 9.31
C GLU A 56 0.64 -9.42 9.19
N TYR A 57 -0.45 -10.09 9.58
CA TYR A 57 -0.62 -11.52 9.31
C TYR A 57 -0.56 -11.83 7.82
N ARG A 58 -1.29 -11.06 7.00
CA ARG A 58 -1.27 -11.19 5.53
C ARG A 58 0.12 -10.99 4.96
N LYS A 59 0.85 -9.95 5.42
CA LYS A 59 2.23 -9.67 4.99
C LYS A 59 3.17 -10.83 5.33
N ARG A 60 3.06 -11.38 6.54
CA ARG A 60 3.87 -12.54 6.96
C ARG A 60 3.54 -13.81 6.19
N PHE A 61 2.27 -14.03 5.85
CA PHE A 61 1.84 -15.13 5.00
C PHE A 61 2.43 -14.99 3.58
N ALA A 62 2.21 -13.85 2.92
CA ALA A 62 2.65 -13.62 1.55
C ALA A 62 4.18 -13.62 1.40
N GLY A 63 4.90 -13.10 2.41
CA GLY A 63 6.36 -13.08 2.46
C GLY A 63 6.99 -14.29 3.14
N ALA A 64 6.23 -15.34 3.47
CA ALA A 64 6.76 -16.47 4.20
C ALA A 64 7.80 -17.25 3.38
N LEU A 65 9.04 -17.28 3.86
CA LEU A 65 10.10 -18.13 3.33
C LEU A 65 10.51 -19.18 4.36
N LYS A 66 10.96 -20.34 3.86
CA LYS A 66 11.51 -21.41 4.68
C LYS A 66 12.82 -20.94 5.34
N ARG A 67 12.91 -21.10 6.66
CA ARG A 67 14.12 -20.82 7.43
C ARG A 67 15.11 -21.98 7.34
N LYS A 68 16.37 -21.71 7.70
CA LYS A 68 17.44 -22.72 7.67
C LYS A 68 17.30 -23.75 8.78
N ASP A 69 16.75 -23.33 9.92
CA ASP A 69 16.58 -24.08 11.17
C ASP A 69 15.26 -24.87 11.26
N GLU A 70 14.37 -24.76 10.26
CA GLU A 70 13.08 -25.46 10.27
C GLU A 70 12.97 -26.52 9.16
N GLY A 71 12.18 -27.57 9.42
CA GLY A 71 11.76 -28.54 8.41
C GLY A 71 10.59 -28.04 7.55
N TRP A 72 10.33 -28.69 6.41
CA TRP A 72 9.23 -28.33 5.52
C TRP A 72 7.85 -28.43 6.17
N ALA A 73 7.62 -29.43 7.02
CA ALA A 73 6.37 -29.56 7.77
C ALA A 73 6.15 -28.39 8.75
N GLN A 74 7.22 -27.97 9.46
CA GLN A 74 7.15 -26.83 10.36
C GLN A 74 6.91 -25.52 9.60
N PHE A 75 7.56 -25.35 8.44
CA PHE A 75 7.31 -24.22 7.54
C PHE A 75 5.85 -24.18 7.09
N ALA A 76 5.30 -25.31 6.62
CA ALA A 76 3.92 -25.40 6.18
C ALA A 76 2.94 -25.04 7.32
N SER A 77 3.14 -25.60 8.52
CA SER A 77 2.33 -25.27 9.69
C SER A 77 2.41 -23.79 10.05
N ARG A 78 3.62 -23.20 10.08
CA ARG A 78 3.83 -21.78 10.39
C ARG A 78 3.15 -20.86 9.38
N THR A 79 3.27 -21.16 8.10
CA THR A 79 2.62 -20.40 7.02
C THR A 79 1.10 -20.54 7.08
N ALA A 80 0.59 -21.75 7.30
CA ALA A 80 -0.84 -21.99 7.50
C ALA A 80 -1.38 -21.20 8.71
N SER A 81 -0.66 -21.17 9.83
CA SER A 81 -1.06 -20.40 11.01
C SER A 81 -1.21 -18.91 10.72
N TYR A 82 -0.30 -18.29 9.94
CA TYR A 82 -0.47 -16.87 9.55
C TYR A 82 -1.77 -16.64 8.78
N PHE A 83 -2.12 -17.55 7.89
CA PHE A 83 -3.35 -17.45 7.13
C PHE A 83 -4.58 -17.69 8.00
N SER A 84 -4.59 -18.72 8.85
CA SER A 84 -5.68 -18.98 9.78
C SER A 84 -5.94 -17.79 10.71
N TYR A 85 -4.89 -17.22 11.32
CA TYR A 85 -5.03 -16.03 12.17
C TYR A 85 -5.50 -14.80 11.38
N TYR A 86 -5.12 -14.68 10.10
CA TYR A 86 -5.65 -13.61 9.25
C TYR A 86 -7.16 -13.75 9.04
N LEU A 87 -7.65 -14.97 8.78
CA LEU A 87 -9.08 -15.24 8.60
C LEU A 87 -9.87 -15.02 9.89
N GLU A 88 -9.35 -15.47 11.02
CA GLU A 88 -9.94 -15.23 12.35
C GLU A 88 -10.03 -13.73 12.66
N ALA A 89 -8.94 -12.98 12.44
CA ALA A 89 -8.90 -11.54 12.68
C ALA A 89 -9.79 -10.73 11.72
N ARG A 90 -10.21 -11.31 10.59
CA ARG A 90 -11.18 -10.74 9.65
C ARG A 90 -12.59 -11.32 9.80
N ASN A 91 -12.79 -12.18 10.79
CA ASN A 91 -14.04 -12.87 11.11
C ASN A 91 -14.67 -13.55 9.87
N VAL A 92 -13.85 -14.29 9.11
CA VAL A 92 -14.26 -15.04 7.92
C VAL A 92 -14.89 -16.35 8.34
N GLU A 93 -16.17 -16.55 8.03
CA GLU A 93 -16.94 -17.73 8.46
C GLU A 93 -17.32 -18.65 7.30
N SER A 94 -17.40 -18.12 6.08
CA SER A 94 -17.80 -18.86 4.88
C SER A 94 -16.73 -18.87 3.78
N LYS A 95 -16.88 -19.81 2.84
CA LYS A 95 -16.06 -19.83 1.63
C LYS A 95 -16.29 -18.57 0.79
N GLU A 96 -17.52 -18.08 0.76
CA GLU A 96 -17.90 -16.85 0.08
C GLU A 96 -17.17 -15.64 0.67
N ASP A 97 -17.10 -15.53 2.00
CA ASP A 97 -16.34 -14.47 2.69
C ASP A 97 -14.87 -14.52 2.34
N LEU A 98 -14.29 -15.72 2.30
CA LEU A 98 -12.90 -15.93 1.92
C LEU A 98 -12.66 -15.43 0.48
N ILE A 99 -13.53 -15.79 -0.47
CA ILE A 99 -13.39 -15.34 -1.86
C ILE A 99 -13.45 -13.82 -1.93
N HIS A 100 -14.45 -13.20 -1.30
CA HIS A 100 -14.59 -11.75 -1.28
C HIS A 100 -13.40 -11.04 -0.64
N LEU A 101 -12.85 -11.58 0.45
CA LEU A 101 -11.67 -11.08 1.12
C LEU A 101 -10.44 -11.14 0.21
N MET A 102 -10.22 -12.28 -0.47
CA MET A 102 -9.10 -12.45 -1.40
C MET A 102 -9.18 -11.49 -2.59
N VAL A 103 -10.39 -11.28 -3.15
CA VAL A 103 -10.58 -10.29 -4.23
C VAL A 103 -10.31 -8.88 -3.72
N ALA A 104 -10.84 -8.50 -2.55
CA ALA A 104 -10.61 -7.17 -1.97
C ALA A 104 -9.11 -6.93 -1.72
N ASP A 105 -8.40 -7.92 -1.20
CA ASP A 105 -6.95 -7.87 -0.98
C ASP A 105 -6.14 -7.72 -2.26
N GLN A 106 -6.58 -8.36 -3.35
CA GLN A 106 -5.97 -8.24 -4.67
C GLN A 106 -6.25 -6.87 -5.31
N VAL A 107 -7.44 -6.31 -5.12
CA VAL A 107 -7.71 -4.94 -5.58
C VAL A 107 -6.82 -3.97 -4.80
N LYS A 108 -6.73 -4.10 -3.47
CA LYS A 108 -5.86 -3.26 -2.63
C LYS A 108 -4.38 -3.30 -3.03
N SER A 109 -3.86 -4.45 -3.47
CA SER A 109 -2.46 -4.55 -3.91
C SER A 109 -2.17 -3.83 -5.23
N SER A 110 -3.21 -3.47 -5.99
CA SER A 110 -3.08 -2.68 -7.23
C SER A 110 -3.18 -1.16 -7.03
N LEU A 111 -3.53 -0.70 -5.83
CA LEU A 111 -3.72 0.71 -5.52
C LEU A 111 -2.41 1.42 -5.19
N SER A 112 -2.39 2.75 -5.36
CA SER A 112 -1.30 3.58 -4.86
C SER A 112 -1.28 3.59 -3.32
N GLU A 113 -0.09 3.80 -2.75
CA GLU A 113 0.10 3.88 -1.29
C GLU A 113 -0.79 4.95 -0.62
N GLU A 114 -1.04 6.07 -1.30
CA GLU A 114 -1.92 7.13 -0.80
C GLU A 114 -3.38 6.70 -0.73
N CYS A 115 -3.89 6.07 -1.79
CA CYS A 115 -5.25 5.55 -1.84
C CYS A 115 -5.44 4.42 -0.81
N LEU A 116 -4.45 3.53 -0.68
CA LEU A 116 -4.49 2.44 0.29
C LEU A 116 -4.54 2.97 1.73
N ARG A 117 -3.78 4.03 2.07
CA ARG A 117 -3.86 4.67 3.39
C ARG A 117 -5.24 5.25 3.67
N HIS A 118 -5.85 5.93 2.69
CA HIS A 118 -7.20 6.48 2.82
C HIS A 118 -8.24 5.38 3.09
N ILE A 119 -8.15 4.27 2.36
CA ILE A 119 -9.04 3.11 2.55
C ILE A 119 -8.80 2.45 3.90
N THR A 120 -7.54 2.23 4.28
CA THR A 120 -7.19 1.58 5.55
C THR A 120 -7.71 2.36 6.75
N LEU A 121 -7.70 3.69 6.69
CA LEU A 121 -8.27 4.54 7.75
C LEU A 121 -9.78 4.35 7.93
N ARG A 122 -10.48 3.97 6.85
CA ARG A 122 -11.93 3.75 6.83
C ARG A 122 -12.34 2.34 7.26
N GLU A 123 -11.40 1.40 7.23
CA GLU A 123 -11.58 0.03 7.69
C GLU A 123 -11.32 -0.05 9.21
N GLU A 124 -12.33 0.28 10.01
CA GLU A 124 -12.19 0.24 11.48
C GLU A 124 -12.30 -1.19 12.03
N THR A 125 -13.43 -1.86 11.80
CA THR A 125 -13.73 -3.18 12.38
C THR A 125 -14.08 -4.24 11.33
N LYS A 126 -14.55 -3.82 10.15
CA LYS A 126 -14.93 -4.70 9.05
C LYS A 126 -14.17 -4.30 7.78
N TRP A 127 -13.74 -5.31 7.04
CA TRP A 127 -13.09 -5.11 5.75
C TRP A 127 -14.12 -4.78 4.67
N LEU A 128 -13.75 -3.92 3.74
CA LEU A 128 -14.60 -3.54 2.62
C LEU A 128 -14.59 -4.63 1.56
N GLN A 129 -15.78 -5.00 1.08
CA GLN A 129 -15.88 -5.92 -0.04
C GLN A 129 -15.39 -5.27 -1.33
N ALA A 130 -14.99 -6.08 -2.31
CA ALA A 130 -14.42 -5.62 -3.57
C ALA A 130 -15.28 -4.55 -4.27
N HIS A 131 -16.62 -4.68 -4.23
CA HIS A 131 -17.53 -3.74 -4.86
C HIS A 131 -17.61 -2.38 -4.14
N GLU A 132 -17.54 -2.38 -2.81
CA GLU A 132 -17.52 -1.16 -1.98
C GLU A 132 -16.18 -0.47 -2.13
N LEU A 133 -15.10 -1.25 -2.12
CA LEU A 133 -13.74 -0.79 -2.36
C LEU A 133 -13.64 -0.05 -3.71
N ALA A 134 -14.20 -0.62 -4.77
CA ALA A 134 -14.21 0.02 -6.09
C ALA A 134 -14.90 1.39 -6.08
N LYS A 135 -16.05 1.53 -5.38
CA LYS A 135 -16.73 2.81 -5.23
C LYS A 135 -15.88 3.82 -4.48
N VAL A 136 -15.25 3.41 -3.38
CA VAL A 136 -14.37 4.29 -2.58
C VAL A 136 -13.16 4.75 -3.38
N VAL A 137 -12.54 3.84 -4.14
CA VAL A 137 -11.41 4.15 -5.02
C VAL A 137 -11.82 5.15 -6.10
N GLN A 138 -12.97 4.96 -6.76
CA GLN A 138 -13.47 5.90 -7.77
C GLN A 138 -13.70 7.30 -7.17
N MET A 139 -14.36 7.39 -6.02
CA MET A 139 -14.58 8.66 -5.33
C MET A 139 -13.26 9.35 -4.96
N TYR A 140 -12.25 8.59 -4.54
CA TYR A 140 -10.93 9.11 -4.23
C TYR A 140 -10.22 9.67 -5.48
N GLU A 141 -10.27 8.95 -6.59
CA GLU A 141 -9.67 9.39 -7.86
C GLU A 141 -10.34 10.64 -8.44
N GLU A 142 -11.67 10.76 -8.30
CA GLU A 142 -12.44 11.95 -8.68
C GLU A 142 -12.04 13.15 -7.83
N ALA A 143 -11.95 13.00 -6.50
CA ALA A 143 -11.54 14.07 -5.60
C ALA A 143 -10.08 14.52 -5.83
N GLU A 144 -9.17 13.57 -6.12
CA GLU A 144 -7.80 13.87 -6.53
C GLU A 144 -7.75 14.65 -7.86
N ARG A 145 -8.60 14.30 -8.81
CA ARG A 145 -8.71 15.01 -10.10
C ARG A 145 -9.22 16.43 -9.89
N ASP A 146 -10.24 16.63 -9.06
CA ASP A 146 -10.84 17.93 -8.79
C ASP A 146 -9.92 18.83 -7.95
N GLY A 147 -9.17 18.27 -7.01
CA GLY A 147 -8.13 19.00 -6.28
C GLY A 147 -6.95 19.44 -7.15
N ARG A 148 -6.60 18.65 -8.17
CA ARG A 148 -5.57 19.01 -9.17
C ARG A 148 -6.07 20.04 -10.16
N THR A 149 -7.33 19.99 -10.59
CA THR A 149 -7.91 21.05 -11.45
C THR A 149 -8.05 22.35 -10.68
N ALA A 150 -8.45 22.33 -9.40
CA ALA A 150 -8.48 23.53 -8.56
C ALA A 150 -7.09 24.17 -8.38
N ARG A 151 -6.05 23.38 -8.09
CA ARG A 151 -4.65 23.89 -8.00
C ARG A 151 -4.06 24.30 -9.36
N GLY A 152 -4.55 23.74 -10.46
CA GLY A 152 -4.17 24.12 -11.83
C GLY A 152 -4.80 25.44 -12.29
N ILE A 153 -5.86 25.90 -11.61
CA ILE A 153 -6.57 27.17 -11.89
C ILE A 153 -6.08 28.29 -10.94
N GLU A 154 -4.87 28.22 -10.38
CA GLU A 154 -4.26 29.38 -9.69
C GLU A 154 -2.95 29.86 -10.35
N VAL A 155 -2.67 29.44 -11.59
CA VAL A 155 -1.58 30.01 -12.41
C VAL A 155 -2.09 30.45 -13.79
N ARG A 156 -3.14 31.27 -13.80
CA ARG A 156 -3.37 32.29 -14.84
C ARG A 156 -4.01 33.50 -14.18
N GLY A 157 -3.19 34.20 -13.39
CA GLY A 157 -3.48 35.58 -13.02
C GLY A 157 -3.68 36.39 -14.30
N ASP A 158 -4.94 36.73 -14.53
CA ASP A 158 -5.39 37.72 -15.49
C ASP A 158 -4.81 39.07 -15.06
N GLY A 159 -3.69 39.43 -15.69
CA GLY A 159 -3.06 40.72 -15.53
C GLY A 159 -3.89 41.80 -16.20
N SER A 160 -4.94 42.27 -15.52
CA SER A 160 -5.53 43.58 -15.78
C SER A 160 -4.44 44.64 -15.63
N LYS A 161 -3.98 45.19 -16.76
CA LYS A 161 -3.07 46.33 -16.80
C LYS A 161 -3.73 47.55 -16.14
N PRO A 162 -3.09 48.23 -15.18
CA PRO A 162 -3.32 49.66 -14.99
C PRO A 162 -2.49 50.41 -16.05
N GLU A 163 -3.16 51.29 -16.79
CA GLU A 163 -2.51 52.29 -17.63
C GLU A 163 -1.63 53.19 -16.76
N THR A 164 -0.31 53.10 -16.92
CA THR A 164 0.60 54.20 -16.57
C THR A 164 1.66 54.33 -17.64
N ASP A 165 1.68 55.52 -18.21
CA ASP A 165 2.57 56.03 -19.23
C ASP A 165 3.92 56.36 -18.60
N ALA A 166 4.98 55.63 -18.95
CA ALA A 166 6.37 56.06 -18.79
C ALA A 166 7.37 55.06 -19.42
N SER A 167 7.80 55.39 -20.64
CA SER A 167 9.17 55.24 -21.17
C SER A 167 10.19 54.37 -20.39
N LYS A 168 10.66 53.26 -20.99
CA LYS A 168 12.09 52.93 -21.28
C LYS A 168 12.34 51.45 -21.65
N GLN A 169 12.92 51.26 -22.84
CA GLN A 169 13.77 50.16 -23.34
C GLN A 169 13.44 48.67 -23.06
N SER A 170 13.04 47.97 -24.12
CA SER A 170 13.01 46.50 -24.23
C SER A 170 14.35 45.92 -24.68
N PRO A 171 14.77 44.71 -24.22
CA PRO A 171 15.78 43.90 -24.91
C PRO A 171 15.14 43.09 -26.07
N PRO A 172 15.91 42.59 -27.05
CA PRO A 172 15.37 42.14 -28.32
C PRO A 172 14.69 40.76 -28.22
N ARG A 173 13.53 40.65 -28.85
CA ARG A 173 12.77 39.40 -29.02
C ARG A 173 13.54 38.47 -29.96
N THR A 174 14.11 37.38 -29.44
CA THR A 174 14.66 36.32 -30.28
C THR A 174 13.52 35.56 -30.95
N SER A 175 13.43 35.64 -32.27
CA SER A 175 12.48 34.88 -33.09
C SER A 175 12.56 33.37 -32.82
N PRO A 176 11.44 32.63 -32.82
CA PRO A 176 11.43 31.20 -32.56
C PRO A 176 12.32 30.47 -33.58
N ARG A 177 13.14 29.53 -33.07
CA ARG A 177 14.00 28.65 -33.86
C ARG A 177 13.33 27.30 -34.05
N CYS A 178 13.48 26.74 -35.24
CA CYS A 178 13.01 25.41 -35.58
C CYS A 178 13.86 24.35 -34.87
N PHE A 179 13.26 23.42 -34.14
CA PHE A 179 14.00 22.37 -33.42
C PHE A 179 14.58 21.29 -34.35
N GLY A 180 14.18 21.25 -35.64
CA GLY A 180 14.69 20.28 -36.62
C GLY A 180 15.93 20.75 -37.39
N CYS A 181 16.03 22.05 -37.71
CA CYS A 181 17.14 22.62 -38.49
C CYS A 181 17.88 23.77 -37.79
N ASN A 182 17.44 24.15 -36.59
CA ASN A 182 17.98 25.22 -35.75
C ASN A 182 18.01 26.63 -36.37
N GLN A 183 17.31 26.83 -37.49
CA GLN A 183 17.14 28.14 -38.15
C GLN A 183 15.98 28.93 -37.53
N SER A 184 16.11 30.26 -37.48
CA SER A 184 15.07 31.18 -36.97
C SER A 184 14.05 31.57 -38.04
N GLY A 185 12.81 31.85 -37.63
CA GLY A 185 11.76 32.37 -38.52
C GLY A 185 10.63 31.37 -38.81
N HIS A 186 10.75 30.12 -38.34
CA HIS A 186 9.70 29.11 -38.38
C HIS A 186 9.88 28.09 -37.23
N ILE A 187 8.84 27.31 -36.94
CA ILE A 187 8.87 26.19 -35.98
C ILE A 187 8.95 24.84 -36.71
N SER A 188 9.32 23.75 -36.02
CA SER A 188 9.57 22.42 -36.63
C SER A 188 8.47 21.89 -37.57
N ARG A 189 7.22 22.29 -37.35
CA ARG A 189 6.09 21.93 -38.22
C ARG A 189 6.13 22.58 -39.60
N ASN A 190 6.73 23.76 -39.73
CA ASN A 190 6.81 24.55 -40.97
C ASN A 190 8.23 24.58 -41.53
N CYS A 191 9.05 23.55 -41.26
CA CYS A 191 10.43 23.47 -41.74
C CYS A 191 10.48 23.21 -43.25
N PRO A 192 11.12 24.08 -44.05
CA PRO A 192 11.26 23.87 -45.50
C PRO A 192 12.11 22.64 -45.84
N ASN A 193 13.02 22.23 -44.94
CA ASN A 193 13.99 21.14 -45.17
C ASN A 193 13.52 19.75 -44.69
N ARG A 194 12.20 19.53 -44.58
CA ARG A 194 11.63 18.32 -43.96
C ARG A 194 11.90 17.01 -44.71
N LYS A 195 12.44 17.03 -45.94
CA LYS A 195 12.60 15.85 -46.80
C LYS A 195 14.00 15.23 -46.86
N GLU A 196 15.01 15.78 -46.17
CA GLU A 196 16.40 15.26 -46.23
C GLU A 196 16.83 14.41 -45.02
N GLN A 197 15.97 14.23 -44.01
CA GLN A 197 16.32 13.45 -42.79
C GLN A 197 15.84 11.98 -42.81
N ASP A 198 15.10 11.55 -43.85
CA ASP A 198 14.61 10.17 -43.98
C ASP A 198 15.59 9.19 -44.67
N GLU A 199 16.69 9.68 -45.28
CA GLU A 199 17.62 8.83 -46.05
C GLU A 199 18.79 8.24 -45.22
N THR A 200 19.01 8.68 -43.98
CA THR A 200 20.10 8.14 -43.13
C THR A 200 19.68 6.94 -42.26
N ALA A 201 18.42 6.52 -42.30
CA ALA A 201 17.88 5.41 -41.51
C ALA A 201 17.80 4.05 -42.24
N ARG A 202 18.31 3.92 -43.47
CA ARG A 202 18.34 2.64 -44.21
C ARG A 202 19.75 2.07 -44.30
N LYS A 203 20.15 1.27 -43.30
CA LYS A 203 21.14 0.19 -43.47
C LYS A 203 20.57 -1.11 -42.90
N PRO A 204 20.57 -2.23 -43.67
CA PRO A 204 20.09 -3.52 -43.18
C PRO A 204 21.20 -4.22 -42.37
N LEU A 205 20.83 -4.87 -41.26
CA LEU A 205 21.66 -5.84 -40.56
C LEU A 205 21.09 -7.24 -40.77
N VAL A 206 22.00 -8.14 -41.12
CA VAL A 206 21.81 -9.46 -41.72
C VAL A 206 21.52 -10.53 -40.65
N GLN A 207 20.84 -11.60 -41.08
CA GLN A 207 20.47 -12.81 -40.34
C GLN A 207 21.57 -13.42 -39.45
N GLY A 208 21.17 -13.93 -38.29
CA GLY A 208 21.95 -14.77 -37.39
C GLY A 208 21.08 -15.83 -36.71
N VAL A 209 21.43 -17.09 -36.99
CA VAL A 209 20.75 -18.37 -36.73
C VAL A 209 20.49 -18.70 -35.25
N MET A 210 19.38 -19.42 -35.02
CA MET A 210 18.96 -20.10 -33.80
C MET A 210 19.43 -21.56 -33.83
N VAL A 211 20.27 -22.00 -32.88
CA VAL A 211 20.36 -23.41 -32.44
C VAL A 211 20.92 -23.44 -31.01
N LEU A 212 20.12 -23.91 -30.04
CA LEU A 212 20.39 -25.00 -29.09
C LEU A 212 19.11 -25.29 -28.29
#